data_AF-A0A9W7QEM4-F1
#
_entry.id   AF-A0A9W7QEM4-F1
#
_cell.length_a   1.000
_cell.length_b   1.000
_cell.length_c   1.000
_cell.angle_alpha   90.00
_cell.angle_beta   90.00
_cell.angle_gamma   90.00
#
_symmetry.space_group_name_H-M   'P 1'
#
loop_
_entity.id
_entity.type
_entity.pdbx_description
1 polymer ?
#
loop_
_entity_poly.entity_id
_entity_poly.type
_entity_poly.pdbx_seq_one_letter_code
_entity_poly.pdbx_strand_id
1 'polypeptide(L)' 'MRREKDLLKQWKVDLQAIQEEKRLKKKSKKKNKKYSIPGNTADFMNGKNTYHKENGVWKQRNK' A
#
# COMPACT_ATOMS: atom_id res chain seq x y z
N MET A 1 -21.06 37.80 -14.22
CA MET A 1 -20.81 36.50 -13.55
C MET A 1 -20.26 35.39 -14.48
N ARG A 2 -19.43 35.68 -15.50
CA ARG A 2 -18.74 34.61 -16.27
C ARG A 2 -17.46 34.11 -15.59
N ARG A 3 -16.72 35.03 -14.95
CA ARG A 3 -15.41 34.77 -14.33
C ARG A 3 -15.43 33.73 -13.20
N GLU A 4 -16.48 33.68 -12.37
CA GLU A 4 -16.58 32.70 -11.28
C GLU A 4 -16.75 31.26 -11.77
N LYS A 5 -17.52 31.06 -12.86
CA LYS A 5 -17.69 29.74 -13.47
C LYS A 5 -16.39 29.23 -14.09
N ASP A 6 -15.59 30.14 -14.64
CA ASP A 6 -14.29 29.81 -15.22
C ASP A 6 -13.27 29.49 -14.12
N LEU A 7 -13.30 30.21 -12.99
CA LEU A 7 -12.50 29.90 -11.80
C LEU A 7 -12.83 28.51 -11.23
N LEU A 8 -14.11 28.17 -11.12
CA LEU A 8 -14.55 26.84 -10.67
C LEU A 8 -14.07 25.71 -11.60
N LYS A 9 -14.10 25.94 -12.91
CA LYS A 9 -13.57 24.99 -13.89
C LYS A 9 -12.07 24.81 -13.73
N GLN A 10 -11.31 25.90 -13.59
CA GLN A 10 -9.87 25.86 -13.38
C GLN A 10 -9.53 25.09 -12.09
N TRP A 11 -10.24 25.39 -11.00
CA TRP A 11 -10.00 24.75 -9.71
C TRP A 11 -10.23 23.23 -9.75
N LYS A 12 -11.23 22.78 -10.51
CA LYS A 12 -11.50 21.35 -10.71
C LYS A 12 -10.40 20.66 -11.53
N VAL A 13 -9.89 21.34 -12.55
CA VAL A 13 -8.76 20.84 -13.37
C VAL A 13 -7.50 20.72 -12.51
N ASP A 14 -7.20 21.75 -11.71
CA ASP A 14 -6.03 21.77 -10.84
C ASP A 14 -6.11 20.65 -9.78
N LEU A 15 -7.29 20.43 -9.19
CA LEU A 15 -7.52 19.33 -8.24
C LEU A 15 -7.21 17.96 -8.87
N GLN A 16 -7.68 17.74 -10.10
CA GLN A 16 -7.45 16.49 -10.82
C GLN A 16 -5.97 16.29 -11.18
N ALA A 17 -5.29 17.36 -11.58
CA ALA A 17 -3.85 17.33 -11.87
C ALA A 17 -3.04 16.94 -10.62
N ILE A 18 -3.33 17.55 -9.47
CA ILE A 18 -2.69 17.23 -8.18
C ILE A 18 -2.92 15.76 -7.79
N GLN A 19 -4.13 15.23 -8.03
CA GLN A 19 -4.45 13.84 -7.71
C GLN A 19 -3.66 12.85 -8.58
N GLU A 20 -3.56 13.10 -9.88
CA GLU A 20 -2.79 12.25 -10.80
C GLU A 20 -1.28 12.35 -10.52
N GLU A 21 -0.75 13.53 -10.20
CA GLU A 21 0.65 13.67 -9.78
C GLU A 21 0.96 12.86 -8.51
N LYS A 22 0.07 12.93 -7.50
CA LYS A 22 0.17 12.10 -6.29
C LYS A 22 0.07 10.61 -6.60
N ARG A 23 -0.80 10.21 -7.54
CA ARG A 23 -0.96 8.82 -7.97
C ARG A 23 0.31 8.29 -8.66
N LEU A 24 0.92 9.08 -9.55
CA LEU A 24 2.16 8.75 -10.22
C LEU A 24 3.33 8.63 -9.23
N LYS A 25 3.46 9.57 -8.29
CA LYS A 25 4.44 9.51 -7.19
C LYS A 25 4.27 8.25 -6.31
N LYS A 26 3.03 7.82 -6.04
CA LYS A 26 2.78 6.56 -5.31
C LYS A 26 3.17 5.33 -6.13
N LYS A 27 2.85 5.32 -7.44
CA LYS A 27 3.20 4.21 -8.34
C LYS A 27 4.71 4.05 -8.48
N SER A 28 5.47 5.13 -8.63
CA SER A 28 6.94 5.08 -8.71
C SER A 28 7.56 4.58 -7.40
N LYS A 29 7.08 5.04 -6.24
CA LYS A 29 7.49 4.51 -4.92
C LYS A 29 7.18 3.03 -4.76
N LYS A 30 6.04 2.54 -5.27
CA LYS A 30 5.68 1.12 -5.22
C LYS A 30 6.60 0.26 -6.10
N LYS A 31 6.99 0.76 -7.28
CA LYS A 31 7.92 0.06 -8.19
C LYS A 31 9.37 0.00 -7.67
N ASN A 32 9.81 1.01 -6.92
CA ASN A 32 11.16 1.06 -6.32
C ASN A 32 11.31 0.25 -5.01
N LYS A 33 10.34 -0.59 -4.64
CA LYS A 33 10.58 -1.59 -3.59
C LYS A 33 11.55 -2.64 -4.12
N LYS A 34 12.84 -2.41 -3.88
CA LYS A 34 13.98 -3.32 -4.19
C LYS A 34 13.76 -4.75 -3.69
N TYR A 35 12.86 -4.93 -2.73
CA TYR A 35 12.41 -6.21 -2.17
C TYR A 35 10.93 -6.43 -2.47
N SER A 36 10.55 -6.50 -3.74
CA SER A 36 9.25 -7.04 -4.11
C SER A 36 9.33 -8.55 -3.99
N ILE A 37 8.87 -9.12 -2.88
CA ILE A 37 8.83 -10.58 -2.68
C ILE A 37 7.93 -11.17 -3.78
N PRO A 38 8.48 -11.91 -4.75
CA PRO A 38 7.68 -12.57 -5.76
C PRO A 38 7.06 -13.82 -5.12
N GLY A 39 5.79 -13.71 -4.72
CA GLY A 39 5.07 -14.81 -4.09
C GLY A 39 3.88 -14.32 -3.25
N ASN A 40 2.93 -15.22 -3.00
CA ASN A 40 1.82 -14.96 -2.09
C ASN A 40 2.37 -14.77 -0.67
N THR A 41 2.49 -13.52 -0.22
CA THR A 41 3.01 -13.19 1.10
C THR A 41 2.23 -13.89 2.22
N ALA A 42 0.97 -14.25 1.98
CA ALA A 42 0.16 -15.02 2.92
C ALA A 42 0.70 -16.45 3.15
N ASP A 43 1.32 -17.08 2.15
CA ASP A 43 1.93 -18.40 2.28
C ASP A 43 3.26 -18.36 3.03
N PHE A 44 4.03 -17.27 2.84
CA PHE A 44 5.30 -17.05 3.57
C PHE A 44 5.06 -16.60 5.02
N MET A 45 4.15 -15.66 5.24
CA MET A 45 3.73 -15.18 6.57
C MET A 45 2.68 -16.11 7.20
N ASN A 46 2.83 -17.42 7.01
CA ASN A 46 1.89 -18.38 7.55
C ASN A 46 2.18 -18.60 9.04
N GLY A 47 1.15 -18.50 9.88
CA GLY A 47 1.22 -18.80 11.33
C GLY A 47 1.59 -20.26 11.65
N LYS A 48 1.72 -21.11 10.62
CA LYS A 48 2.27 -22.48 10.68
C LYS A 48 3.71 -22.56 11.23
N ASN A 49 4.51 -21.51 11.02
CA ASN A 49 5.88 -21.43 11.57
C ASN A 49 5.95 -20.57 12.83
N THR A 50 4.80 -20.19 13.40
CA THR A 50 4.77 -19.44 14.65
C THR A 50 5.05 -20.38 15.83
N TYR A 51 6.14 -20.09 16.54
CA TYR A 51 6.42 -20.69 17.84
C TYR A 51 5.60 -19.98 18.92
N HIS A 52 5.03 -20.76 19.82
CA HIS A 52 4.38 -20.25 21.01
C HIS A 52 4.95 -20.96 22.24
N LYS A 53 4.78 -20.33 23.40
CA LYS A 53 5.29 -20.87 24.66
C LYS A 53 4.14 -21.54 25.39
N GLU A 54 4.21 -22.85 25.56
CA GLU A 54 3.23 -23.65 26.28
C GLU A 54 3.94 -24.38 27.43
N ASN A 55 3.48 -24.20 28.67
CA ASN A 55 4.08 -24.79 29.87
C ASN A 55 5.61 -24.57 29.96
N GLY A 56 6.08 -23.37 29.57
CA GLY A 56 7.50 -22.99 29.59
C GLY A 56 8.33 -23.50 28.40
N VAL A 57 7.77 -24.38 27.57
CA VAL A 57 8.44 -24.99 26.40
C VAL A 57 8.01 -24.29 25.11
N TRP A 58 8.96 -24.02 24.24
CA TRP A 58 8.68 -23.51 22.89
C TRP A 58 8.15 -24.63 22.01
N LYS A 59 6.91 -24.48 21.53
CA LYS A 59 6.28 -25.44 20.62
C LYS A 59 5.90 -24.78 19.31
N GLN A 60 6.11 -25.52 18.23
CA GLN A 60 5.63 -25.14 16.91
C GLN A 60 4.21 -25.64 16.73
N ARG A 61 3.32 -24.82 16.16
CA ARG A 61 1.87 -25.10 16.06
C ARG A 61 1.51 -26.31 15.16
N ASN A 62 2.43 -26.77 14.33
CA ASN A 62 2.22 -27.84 13.35
C ASN A 62 2.76 -29.22 13.77
N LYS A 63 3.15 -29.40 15.04
CA LYS A 63 3.66 -30.67 15.54
C LYS A 63 2.75 -31.25 16.61
#